data_AF-A0A817SGR6-F1
#
_entry.id   AF-A0A817SGR6-F1
#
_cell.length_a   1.000
_cell.length_b   1.000
_cell.length_c   1.000
_cell.angle_alpha   90.00
_cell.angle_beta   90.00
_cell.angle_gamma   90.00
#
_symmetry.space_group_name_H-M   'P 1'
#
loop_
_entity.id
_entity.type
_entity.pdbx_description
1 polymer ?
#
loop_
_entity_poly.entity_id
_entity_poly.type
_entity_poly.pdbx_seq_one_letter_code
_entity_poly.pdbx_strand_id
1 'polypeptide(L)'
;MAKSMGDRPVFKIVGLIWIFLETSLLAGNIFGFGSLFSVLPGYGIYESRCKTISEKAISNATATIAKDCKGQVDEYQFAFALGIGFYNLPAVLLGIVIDLFGPRTLKLIGIVFHLIGWLSLALIRPGYDWLLSCHTIFTSVAQMCVLLSSFTISGHFTKTRGLVSSLISGAQLSGAIWYAIFQLLIETKWISLSTLSFMWASFSILMLGSSIFFLDWRFQLSTKSKDTKSTGNEAVVISRSEDSLVRHLTNPIFIVVTCFLGCLLLTVSYLPVVWFPWVMYLTGFNLKLANRFTSMYNMSTVLSIFISPIFGFMIDYKVQRGYSQRLLNVSVLQTLTWLGSIALCIVCMFRTIAAPIVAICIFVFSRTMLVTGCQSVITTMFPPQYIGTLLGVMWTVVAFISFATYGLTRLATSPLHVWRGWSVILLLCFVMVGHVIQLWSLYFKSKKQAKQQVSLNEEQIQSLQSSTDT
;
A
#
# COMPACT_ATOMS: atom_id res chain seq x y z
N MET A 1 21.22 6.66 34.52
CA MET A 1 20.15 6.63 33.49
C MET A 1 20.75 6.07 32.21
N ALA A 2 20.70 4.75 31.99
CA ALA A 2 21.30 4.15 30.80
C ALA A 2 20.49 4.59 29.56
N LYS A 3 21.13 5.34 28.65
CA LYS A 3 20.56 5.68 27.35
C LYS A 3 20.21 4.36 26.65
N SER A 4 18.93 4.16 26.32
CA SER A 4 18.47 2.98 25.59
C SER A 4 19.37 2.76 24.37
N MET A 5 19.70 1.50 24.04
CA MET A 5 20.46 1.15 22.84
C MET A 5 19.86 1.79 21.57
N GLY A 6 18.53 1.97 21.54
CA GLY A 6 17.79 2.62 20.46
C GLY A 6 18.02 4.13 20.30
N ASP A 7 18.61 4.82 21.29
CA ASP A 7 18.88 6.27 21.22
C ASP A 7 20.25 6.62 20.64
N ARG A 8 21.06 5.62 20.28
CA ARG A 8 22.33 5.86 19.59
C ARG A 8 22.03 6.23 18.12
N PRO A 9 22.58 7.34 17.60
CA PRO A 9 22.29 7.80 16.24
C PRO A 9 22.69 6.77 15.18
N VAL A 10 23.80 6.06 15.39
CA VAL A 10 24.27 4.98 14.50
C VAL A 10 23.24 3.86 14.42
N PHE A 11 22.65 3.45 15.55
CA PHE A 11 21.66 2.38 15.59
C PHE A 11 20.37 2.75 14.84
N LYS A 12 19.92 4.01 14.97
CA LYS A 12 18.76 4.52 14.23
C LYS A 12 18.98 4.51 12.72
N ILE A 13 20.18 4.89 12.26
CA ILE A 13 20.52 4.91 10.83
C ILE A 13 20.64 3.49 10.28
N VAL A 14 21.34 2.59 10.97
CA VAL A 14 21.48 1.19 10.56
C VAL A 14 20.12 0.50 10.50
N GLY A 15 19.27 0.72 11.51
CA GLY A 15 17.90 0.20 11.51
C GLY A 15 17.09 0.74 10.34
N LEU A 16 17.16 2.05 10.06
CA LEU A 16 16.46 2.64 8.92
C LEU A 16 16.90 2.02 7.58
N ILE A 17 18.20 1.85 7.36
CA ILE A 17 18.73 1.22 6.14
C ILE A 17 18.22 -0.22 6.03
N TRP A 18 18.28 -0.98 7.11
CA TRP A 18 17.80 -2.36 7.12
C TRP A 18 16.31 -2.45 6.78
N ILE A 19 15.49 -1.65 7.45
CA ILE A 19 14.03 -1.61 7.24
C ILE A 19 13.69 -1.13 5.83
N PHE A 20 14.44 -0.18 5.29
CA PHE A 20 14.29 0.26 3.91
C PHE A 20 14.52 -0.90 2.92
N LEU A 21 15.64 -1.63 3.07
CA LEU A 21 15.96 -2.77 2.21
C LEU A 21 14.92 -3.88 2.36
N GLU A 22 14.54 -4.21 3.59
CA GLU A 22 13.53 -5.23 3.87
C GLU A 22 12.17 -4.87 3.30
N THR A 23 11.74 -3.61 3.43
CA THR A 23 10.46 -3.14 2.89
C THR A 23 10.48 -3.16 1.35
N SER A 24 11.61 -2.79 0.74
CA SER A 24 11.80 -2.86 -0.72
C SER A 24 11.76 -4.30 -1.24
N LEU A 25 12.30 -5.25 -0.49
CA LEU A 25 12.35 -6.66 -0.85
C LEU A 25 11.03 -7.41 -0.61
N LEU A 26 10.27 -7.04 0.41
CA LEU A 26 9.25 -7.92 0.99
C LEU A 26 7.89 -7.26 1.25
N ALA A 27 7.68 -5.97 0.99
CA ALA A 27 6.42 -5.29 1.36
C ALA A 27 5.52 -4.90 0.17
N GLY A 28 5.98 -5.02 -1.07
CA GLY A 28 5.21 -4.56 -2.24
C GLY A 28 5.32 -5.40 -3.49
N ASN A 29 5.79 -6.65 -3.36
CA ASN A 29 6.02 -7.53 -4.50
C ASN A 29 4.71 -7.87 -5.19
N ILE A 30 3.61 -8.06 -4.46
CA ILE A 30 2.32 -8.47 -5.05
C ILE A 30 1.88 -7.58 -6.20
N PHE A 31 2.17 -6.28 -6.15
CA PHE A 31 1.77 -5.33 -7.20
C PHE A 31 2.42 -5.60 -8.56
N GLY A 32 3.51 -6.36 -8.61
CA GLY A 32 4.16 -6.80 -9.85
C GLY A 32 3.79 -8.21 -10.32
N PHE A 33 2.91 -8.92 -9.60
CA PHE A 33 2.62 -10.34 -9.82
C PHE A 33 2.17 -10.68 -11.25
N GLY A 34 1.58 -9.72 -11.97
CA GLY A 34 1.21 -9.89 -13.39
C GLY A 34 2.37 -10.30 -14.31
N SER A 35 3.62 -9.98 -13.96
CA SER A 35 4.81 -10.45 -14.69
C SER A 35 4.95 -11.99 -14.68
N LEU A 36 4.43 -12.66 -13.65
CA LEU A 36 4.52 -14.12 -13.56
C LEU A 36 3.59 -14.83 -14.54
N PHE A 37 2.60 -14.14 -15.12
CA PHE A 37 1.62 -14.73 -16.03
C PHE A 37 2.24 -15.27 -17.32
N SER A 38 3.39 -14.74 -17.76
CA SER A 38 4.12 -15.27 -18.93
C SER A 38 4.89 -16.55 -18.60
N VAL A 39 5.22 -16.75 -17.32
CA VAL A 39 6.09 -17.85 -16.85
C VAL A 39 5.27 -19.08 -16.46
N LEU A 40 4.15 -18.88 -15.76
CA LEU A 40 3.31 -19.97 -15.22
C LEU A 40 2.83 -20.99 -16.26
N PRO A 41 2.47 -20.60 -17.51
CA PRO A 41 2.11 -21.57 -18.54
C PRO A 41 3.23 -22.57 -18.87
N GLY A 42 4.50 -22.16 -18.76
CA GLY A 42 5.65 -23.04 -18.99
C GLY A 42 5.79 -24.15 -17.95
N TYR A 43 5.11 -24.04 -16.81
CA TYR A 43 5.05 -25.04 -15.74
C TYR A 43 3.73 -25.85 -15.74
N GLY A 44 2.86 -25.67 -16.75
CA GLY A 44 1.60 -26.39 -16.87
C GLY A 44 0.51 -25.96 -15.87
N ILE A 45 0.69 -24.83 -15.19
CA ILE A 45 -0.26 -24.36 -14.18
C ILE A 45 -1.56 -23.92 -14.83
N TYR A 46 -2.71 -24.42 -14.36
CA TYR A 46 -4.03 -24.18 -14.94
C TYR A 46 -4.14 -24.54 -16.44
N GLU A 47 -3.27 -25.40 -16.97
CA GLU A 47 -3.34 -25.83 -18.39
C GLU A 47 -4.68 -26.52 -18.71
N SER A 48 -5.29 -27.18 -17.71
CA SER A 48 -6.62 -27.79 -17.79
C SER A 48 -7.75 -26.81 -18.13
N ARG A 49 -7.52 -25.49 -17.95
CA ARG A 49 -8.48 -24.42 -18.27
C ARG A 49 -8.37 -23.95 -19.72
N CYS A 50 -7.39 -24.42 -20.48
CA CYS A 50 -7.27 -24.13 -21.90
C CYS A 50 -8.21 -25.04 -22.72
N LYS A 51 -8.89 -24.46 -23.71
CA LYS A 51 -9.74 -25.18 -24.67
C LYS A 51 -8.98 -25.41 -25.97
N THR A 52 -9.07 -26.62 -26.51
CA THR A 52 -8.54 -26.94 -27.83
C THR A 52 -9.48 -26.37 -28.90
N ILE A 53 -9.01 -25.44 -29.73
CA ILE A 53 -9.74 -25.00 -30.92
C ILE A 53 -9.42 -26.01 -32.02
N SER A 54 -10.38 -26.89 -32.33
CA SER A 54 -10.36 -27.61 -33.59
C SER A 54 -10.93 -26.67 -34.65
N GLU A 55 -10.07 -26.10 -35.50
CA GLU A 55 -10.53 -25.52 -36.76
C GLU A 55 -11.12 -26.66 -37.61
N LYS A 56 -12.45 -26.80 -37.58
CA LYS A 56 -13.16 -27.49 -38.66
C LYS A 56 -13.20 -26.53 -39.85
N ALA A 57 -12.57 -26.94 -40.94
CA ALA A 57 -12.39 -26.28 -42.24
C ALA A 57 -11.36 -25.13 -42.18
N ILE A 58 -10.17 -25.26 -42.80
CA ILE A 58 -9.96 -25.34 -44.25
C ILE A 58 -8.97 -26.48 -44.62
N SER A 59 -9.33 -27.22 -45.66
CA SER A 59 -8.55 -28.25 -46.35
C SER A 59 -7.09 -27.87 -46.64
N ASN A 60 -6.18 -28.82 -46.40
CA ASN A 60 -4.79 -28.86 -46.89
C ASN A 60 -3.73 -27.93 -46.27
N ALA A 61 -3.88 -27.54 -45.00
CA ALA A 61 -2.74 -27.10 -44.20
C ALA A 61 -2.68 -27.91 -42.91
N THR A 62 -1.48 -28.31 -42.47
CA THR A 62 -1.22 -28.92 -41.16
C THR A 62 -1.99 -28.15 -40.09
N ALA A 63 -3.05 -28.75 -39.54
CA ALA A 63 -3.88 -28.13 -38.52
C ALA A 63 -3.03 -27.83 -37.28
N THR A 64 -2.51 -26.61 -37.19
CA THR A 64 -1.92 -26.11 -35.96
C THR A 64 -3.04 -26.00 -34.94
N ILE A 65 -3.02 -26.89 -33.95
CA ILE A 65 -3.95 -26.89 -32.83
C ILE A 65 -3.76 -25.56 -32.08
N ALA A 66 -4.62 -24.58 -32.34
CA ALA A 66 -4.67 -23.35 -31.57
C ALA A 66 -5.37 -23.66 -30.23
N LYS A 67 -4.71 -23.33 -29.10
CA LYS A 67 -5.34 -23.42 -27.77
C LYS A 67 -5.89 -22.05 -27.38
N ASP A 68 -7.18 -21.98 -27.04
CA ASP A 68 -7.76 -20.81 -26.35
C ASP A 68 -7.54 -20.96 -24.84
N CYS A 69 -6.61 -20.19 -24.30
CA CYS A 69 -6.25 -20.21 -22.88
C CYS A 69 -6.84 -19.04 -22.10
N LYS A 70 -7.95 -18.43 -22.56
CA LYS A 70 -8.59 -17.34 -21.82
C LYS A 70 -8.93 -17.72 -20.36
N GLY A 71 -9.46 -18.92 -20.14
CA GLY A 71 -9.80 -19.40 -18.79
C GLY A 71 -8.59 -19.53 -17.86
N GLN A 72 -7.41 -19.84 -18.41
CA GLN A 72 -6.16 -19.90 -17.65
C GLN A 72 -5.73 -18.51 -17.15
N VAL A 73 -5.81 -17.51 -18.03
CA VAL A 73 -5.48 -16.11 -17.70
C VAL A 73 -6.46 -15.55 -16.67
N ASP A 74 -7.75 -15.91 -16.77
CA ASP A 74 -8.78 -15.49 -15.81
C ASP A 74 -8.48 -16.00 -14.38
N GLU A 75 -7.97 -17.24 -14.23
CA GLU A 75 -7.57 -17.79 -12.93
C GLU A 75 -6.33 -17.08 -12.35
N TYR A 76 -5.35 -16.73 -13.19
CA TYR A 76 -4.19 -15.94 -12.75
C TYR A 76 -4.60 -14.54 -12.26
N GLN A 77 -5.51 -13.88 -13.00
CA GLN A 77 -6.07 -12.60 -12.61
C GLN A 77 -6.88 -12.71 -11.32
N PHE A 78 -7.59 -13.82 -11.11
CA PHE A 78 -8.30 -14.08 -9.87
C PHE A 78 -7.34 -14.25 -8.68
N ALA A 79 -6.27 -15.03 -8.83
CA ALA A 79 -5.24 -15.18 -7.81
C ALA A 79 -4.57 -13.83 -7.47
N PHE A 80 -4.31 -12.98 -8.47
CA PHE A 80 -3.81 -11.62 -8.26
C PHE A 80 -4.80 -10.74 -7.49
N ALA A 81 -6.09 -10.78 -7.85
CA ALA A 81 -7.14 -10.03 -7.19
C ALA A 81 -7.30 -10.44 -5.72
N LEU A 82 -7.24 -11.74 -5.42
CA LEU A 82 -7.18 -12.25 -4.05
C LEU A 82 -5.97 -11.66 -3.31
N GLY A 83 -4.78 -11.68 -3.94
CA GLY A 83 -3.58 -11.09 -3.38
C GLY A 83 -3.75 -9.62 -3.01
N ILE A 84 -4.21 -8.76 -3.92
CA ILE A 84 -4.46 -7.32 -3.62
C ILE A 84 -5.49 -7.16 -2.51
N GLY A 85 -6.52 -8.00 -2.51
CA GLY A 85 -7.56 -8.00 -1.50
C GLY A 85 -7.03 -8.28 -0.10
N PHE A 86 -6.34 -9.41 0.06
CA PHE A 86 -5.77 -9.84 1.34
C PHE A 86 -4.56 -9.01 1.78
N TYR A 87 -4.00 -8.19 0.91
CA TYR A 87 -3.03 -7.17 1.32
C TYR A 87 -3.70 -6.09 2.17
N ASN A 88 -4.92 -5.68 1.83
CA ASN A 88 -5.56 -4.50 2.40
C ASN A 88 -6.68 -4.83 3.40
N LEU A 89 -7.45 -5.89 3.15
CA LEU A 89 -8.62 -6.26 3.95
C LEU A 89 -8.31 -6.58 5.43
N PRO A 90 -7.25 -7.33 5.77
CA PRO A 90 -6.92 -7.60 7.18
C PRO A 90 -6.22 -6.42 7.86
N ALA A 91 -5.93 -5.32 7.16
CA ALA A 91 -5.09 -4.24 7.68
C ALA A 91 -5.63 -3.64 8.99
N VAL A 92 -6.95 -3.56 9.18
CA VAL A 92 -7.55 -3.12 10.45
C VAL A 92 -7.20 -4.06 11.60
N LEU A 93 -7.29 -5.38 11.38
CA LEU A 93 -6.94 -6.39 12.38
C LEU A 93 -5.44 -6.32 12.71
N LEU A 94 -4.61 -6.21 11.68
CA LEU A 94 -3.15 -6.06 11.85
C LEU A 94 -2.80 -4.75 12.59
N GLY A 95 -3.55 -3.68 12.35
CA GLY A 95 -3.44 -2.41 13.06
C GLY A 95 -3.77 -2.52 14.54
N ILE A 96 -4.86 -3.23 14.88
CA ILE A 96 -5.22 -3.54 16.28
C ILE A 96 -4.13 -4.38 16.94
N VAL A 97 -3.56 -5.37 16.23
CA VAL A 97 -2.45 -6.18 16.76
C VAL A 97 -1.23 -5.33 17.08
N ILE A 98 -0.89 -4.33 16.25
CA ILE A 98 0.19 -3.38 16.55
C ILE A 98 -0.12 -2.57 17.81
N ASP A 99 -1.33 -2.02 17.90
CA ASP A 99 -1.68 -1.11 18.99
C ASP A 99 -1.75 -1.87 20.34
N LEU A 100 -2.14 -3.15 20.33
CA LEU A 100 -2.25 -3.99 21.54
C LEU A 100 -0.96 -4.72 21.90
N PHE A 101 -0.31 -5.37 20.93
CA PHE A 101 0.81 -6.29 21.15
C PHE A 101 2.15 -5.78 20.60
N GLY A 102 2.16 -4.59 20.01
CA GLY A 102 3.34 -3.95 19.46
C GLY A 102 3.75 -4.47 18.07
N PRO A 103 4.68 -3.76 17.40
CA PRO A 103 5.09 -4.06 16.03
C PRO A 103 5.88 -5.38 15.88
N ARG A 104 6.54 -5.85 16.93
CA ARG A 104 7.28 -7.14 16.92
C ARG A 104 6.33 -8.33 16.72
N THR A 105 5.23 -8.37 17.46
CA THR A 105 4.23 -9.44 17.38
C THR A 105 3.65 -9.51 15.97
N LEU A 106 3.31 -8.36 15.39
CA LEU A 106 2.87 -8.28 14.00
C LEU A 106 3.94 -8.82 13.03
N LYS A 107 5.21 -8.48 13.24
CA LYS A 107 6.31 -8.96 12.40
C LYS A 107 6.44 -10.48 12.43
N LEU A 108 6.36 -11.10 13.62
CA LEU A 108 6.41 -12.55 13.79
C LEU A 108 5.25 -13.26 13.07
N ILE A 109 4.04 -12.72 13.15
CA ILE A 109 2.89 -13.21 12.38
C ILE A 109 3.18 -13.12 10.87
N GLY A 110 3.75 -12.00 10.42
CA GLY A 110 4.18 -11.81 9.03
C GLY A 110 5.22 -12.84 8.57
N ILE A 111 6.17 -13.24 9.42
CA ILE A 111 7.19 -14.25 9.09
C ILE A 111 6.56 -15.60 8.80
N VAL A 112 5.57 -16.01 9.61
CA VAL A 112 4.85 -17.28 9.42
C VAL A 112 4.09 -17.27 8.10
N PHE A 113 3.34 -16.21 7.82
CA PHE A 113 2.61 -16.08 6.56
C PHE A 113 3.53 -15.97 5.34
N HIS A 114 4.67 -15.29 5.45
CA HIS A 114 5.66 -15.21 4.38
C HIS A 114 6.19 -16.60 4.02
N LEU A 115 6.55 -17.38 5.05
CA LEU A 115 7.05 -18.74 4.88
C LEU A 115 6.01 -19.64 4.21
N ILE A 116 4.76 -19.65 4.70
CA ILE A 116 3.68 -20.45 4.12
C ILE A 116 3.42 -20.05 2.66
N GLY A 117 3.37 -18.74 2.38
CA GLY A 117 3.10 -18.22 1.04
C GLY A 117 4.17 -18.63 0.03
N TRP A 118 5.45 -18.48 0.36
CA TRP A 118 6.54 -18.86 -0.55
C TRP A 118 6.74 -20.37 -0.68
N LEU A 119 6.52 -21.14 0.40
CA LEU A 119 6.50 -22.60 0.30
C LEU A 119 5.35 -23.11 -0.58
N SER A 120 4.18 -22.46 -0.53
CA SER A 120 3.05 -22.80 -1.41
C SER A 120 3.43 -22.66 -2.89
N LEU A 121 4.12 -21.58 -3.26
CA LEU A 121 4.61 -21.40 -4.63
C LEU A 121 5.74 -22.38 -4.99
N ALA A 122 6.61 -22.71 -4.04
CA ALA A 122 7.71 -23.67 -4.27
C ALA A 122 7.19 -25.07 -4.63
N LEU A 123 6.06 -25.46 -4.05
CA LEU A 123 5.43 -26.78 -4.20
C LEU A 123 4.41 -26.84 -5.34
N ILE A 124 4.23 -25.74 -6.10
CA ILE A 124 3.26 -25.68 -7.18
C ILE A 124 3.61 -26.67 -8.30
N ARG A 125 2.61 -27.39 -8.81
CA ARG A 125 2.73 -28.40 -9.87
C ARG A 125 1.36 -28.63 -10.51
N PRO A 126 1.30 -29.16 -11.76
CA PRO A 126 0.03 -29.47 -12.41
C PRO A 126 -0.89 -30.31 -11.51
N GLY A 127 -2.14 -29.88 -11.36
CA GLY A 127 -3.13 -30.51 -10.48
C GLY A 127 -3.16 -29.97 -9.04
N TYR A 128 -2.17 -29.17 -8.64
CA TYR A 128 -2.14 -28.43 -7.38
C TYR A 128 -2.13 -26.91 -7.63
N ASP A 129 -2.78 -26.47 -8.71
CA ASP A 129 -2.76 -25.09 -9.20
C ASP A 129 -3.33 -24.08 -8.18
N TRP A 130 -4.22 -24.55 -7.28
CA TRP A 130 -4.80 -23.75 -6.18
C TRP A 130 -3.76 -23.20 -5.21
N LEU A 131 -2.56 -23.81 -5.14
CA LEU A 131 -1.44 -23.30 -4.34
C LEU A 131 -0.99 -21.90 -4.79
N LEU A 132 -1.27 -21.51 -6.04
CA LEU A 132 -1.01 -20.15 -6.51
C LEU A 132 -1.82 -19.12 -5.74
N SER A 133 -3.10 -19.41 -5.48
CA SER A 133 -3.98 -18.53 -4.70
C SER A 133 -3.58 -18.51 -3.22
N CYS A 134 -3.15 -19.65 -2.67
CA CYS A 134 -2.58 -19.67 -1.32
C CYS A 134 -1.33 -18.80 -1.21
N HIS A 135 -0.43 -18.90 -2.20
CA HIS A 135 0.75 -18.04 -2.27
C HIS A 135 0.37 -16.55 -2.26
N THR A 136 -0.55 -16.11 -3.13
CA THR A 136 -0.91 -14.69 -3.20
C THR A 136 -1.60 -14.21 -1.92
N ILE A 137 -2.47 -15.00 -1.31
CA ILE A 137 -3.14 -14.64 -0.05
C ILE A 137 -2.11 -14.47 1.08
N PHE A 138 -1.32 -15.51 1.36
CA PHE A 138 -0.42 -15.51 2.51
C PHE A 138 0.74 -14.51 2.36
N THR A 139 1.34 -14.42 1.18
CA THR A 139 2.39 -13.42 0.94
C THR A 139 1.86 -11.99 1.01
N SER A 140 0.61 -11.74 0.62
CA SER A 140 0.03 -10.40 0.75
C SER A 140 -0.22 -9.98 2.18
N VAL A 141 -0.75 -10.88 3.02
CA VAL A 141 -0.90 -10.62 4.46
C VAL A 141 0.47 -10.33 5.08
N ALA A 142 1.47 -11.16 4.74
CA ALA A 142 2.85 -10.98 5.22
C ALA A 142 3.45 -9.62 4.80
N GLN A 143 3.26 -9.23 3.55
CA GLN A 143 3.72 -7.92 3.04
C GLN A 143 3.11 -6.76 3.82
N MET A 144 1.82 -6.84 4.16
CA MET A 144 1.16 -5.81 4.96
C MET A 144 1.66 -5.79 6.41
N CYS A 145 1.94 -6.95 7.01
CA CYS A 145 2.60 -7.05 8.31
C CYS A 145 3.97 -6.35 8.30
N VAL A 146 4.78 -6.59 7.26
CA VAL A 146 6.08 -5.93 7.07
C VAL A 146 5.89 -4.41 6.98
N LEU A 147 4.94 -3.95 6.15
CA LEU A 147 4.72 -2.53 5.94
C LEU A 147 4.33 -1.78 7.22
N LEU A 148 3.28 -2.27 7.91
CA LEU A 148 2.76 -1.56 9.09
C LEU A 148 3.78 -1.55 10.24
N SER A 149 4.51 -2.66 10.45
CA SER A 149 5.59 -2.72 11.42
C SER A 149 6.75 -1.79 11.05
N SER A 150 7.09 -1.63 9.77
CA SER A 150 8.11 -0.66 9.33
C SER A 150 7.71 0.78 9.64
N PHE A 151 6.43 1.14 9.48
CA PHE A 151 5.97 2.51 9.73
C PHE A 151 6.11 2.96 11.19
N THR A 152 6.12 2.06 12.17
CA THR A 152 6.30 2.45 13.57
C THR A 152 7.67 3.09 13.82
N ILE A 153 8.69 2.72 13.02
CA ILE A 153 10.03 3.30 13.14
C ILE A 153 10.05 4.80 12.85
N SER A 154 9.19 5.29 11.95
CA SER A 154 9.08 6.73 11.66
C SER A 154 8.80 7.57 12.91
N GLY A 155 8.14 6.98 13.92
CA GLY A 155 7.82 7.64 15.19
C GLY A 155 9.06 8.02 16.01
N HIS A 156 10.18 7.30 15.85
CA HIS A 156 11.44 7.60 16.56
C HIS A 156 12.18 8.83 15.99
N PHE A 157 11.78 9.31 14.81
CA PHE A 157 12.39 10.45 14.12
C PHE A 157 11.47 11.68 14.20
N THR A 158 11.46 12.39 15.32
CA THR A 158 10.50 13.49 15.56
C THR A 158 10.60 14.66 14.57
N LYS A 159 11.82 15.00 14.12
CA LYS A 159 12.08 16.11 13.18
C LYS A 159 11.91 15.73 11.71
N THR A 160 12.18 14.47 11.37
CA THR A 160 12.22 13.95 9.98
C THR A 160 11.23 12.81 9.80
N ARG A 161 10.09 12.87 10.50
CA ARG A 161 9.09 11.81 10.54
C ARG A 161 8.46 11.62 9.16
N GLY A 162 8.14 12.71 8.47
CA GLY A 162 7.57 12.69 7.13
C GLY A 162 8.54 12.05 6.13
N LEU A 163 9.82 12.44 6.19
CA LEU A 163 10.89 11.89 5.36
C LEU A 163 11.11 10.40 5.57
N VAL A 164 11.19 9.94 6.82
CA VAL A 164 11.37 8.50 7.10
C VAL A 164 10.15 7.70 6.67
N SER A 165 8.94 8.22 6.93
CA SER A 165 7.72 7.56 6.49
C SER A 165 7.61 7.50 4.96
N SER A 166 8.03 8.54 4.24
CA SER A 166 8.00 8.54 2.78
C SER A 166 9.04 7.60 2.18
N LEU A 167 10.23 7.49 2.78
CA LEU A 167 11.25 6.51 2.40
C LEU A 167 10.70 5.08 2.47
N ILE A 168 10.00 4.74 3.54
CA ILE A 168 9.34 3.41 3.70
C ILE A 168 8.28 3.20 2.62
N SER A 169 7.43 4.20 2.34
CA SER A 169 6.45 4.11 1.26
C SER A 169 7.10 3.95 -0.12
N GLY A 170 8.21 4.65 -0.39
CA GLY A 170 8.96 4.52 -1.64
C GLY A 170 9.57 3.13 -1.80
N ALA A 171 10.14 2.59 -0.72
CA ALA A 171 10.65 1.22 -0.68
C ALA A 171 9.55 0.22 -1.01
N GLN A 172 8.40 0.28 -0.33
CA GLN A 172 7.24 -0.58 -0.60
C GLN A 172 6.85 -0.54 -2.08
N LEU A 173 6.70 0.64 -2.66
CA LEU A 173 6.24 0.80 -4.04
C LEU A 173 7.23 0.23 -5.06
N SER A 174 8.53 0.30 -4.78
CA SER A 174 9.57 -0.27 -5.63
C SER A 174 9.52 -1.79 -5.71
N GLY A 175 8.98 -2.48 -4.69
CA GLY A 175 8.95 -3.94 -4.62
C GLY A 175 8.25 -4.64 -5.78
N ALA A 176 7.38 -3.94 -6.53
CA ALA A 176 6.73 -4.50 -7.72
C ALA A 176 7.72 -4.96 -8.80
N ILE A 177 8.96 -4.45 -8.80
CA ILE A 177 10.00 -4.89 -9.76
C ILE A 177 10.37 -6.37 -9.60
N TRP A 178 10.25 -6.95 -8.41
CA TRP A 178 10.81 -8.27 -8.12
C TRP A 178 10.21 -9.37 -8.99
N TYR A 179 8.90 -9.38 -9.24
CA TYR A 179 8.32 -10.37 -10.16
C TYR A 179 8.76 -10.19 -11.61
N ALA A 180 9.05 -8.96 -12.05
CA ALA A 180 9.64 -8.72 -13.36
C ALA A 180 11.07 -9.28 -13.44
N ILE A 181 11.85 -9.14 -12.36
CA ILE A 181 13.18 -9.77 -12.25
C ILE A 181 13.05 -11.30 -12.25
N PHE A 182 12.08 -11.87 -11.52
CA PHE A 182 11.85 -13.31 -11.50
C PHE A 182 11.48 -13.84 -12.88
N GLN A 183 10.60 -13.13 -13.58
CA GLN A 183 10.25 -13.43 -14.95
C GLN A 183 11.51 -13.53 -15.83
N LEU A 184 12.39 -12.51 -15.79
CA LEU A 184 13.62 -12.51 -16.56
C LEU A 184 14.55 -13.69 -16.20
N LEU A 185 14.76 -13.95 -14.91
CA LEU A 185 15.64 -15.03 -14.45
C LEU A 185 15.13 -16.42 -14.84
N ILE A 186 13.81 -16.62 -14.84
CA ILE A 186 13.20 -17.90 -15.20
C ILE A 186 13.15 -18.08 -16.73
N GLU A 187 12.80 -17.04 -17.48
CA GLU A 187 12.76 -17.08 -18.96
C GLU A 187 14.16 -17.34 -19.55
N THR A 188 15.20 -16.78 -18.93
CA THR A 188 16.61 -17.01 -19.31
C THR A 188 17.18 -18.33 -18.80
N LYS A 189 16.37 -19.15 -18.09
CA LYS A 189 16.74 -20.45 -17.51
C LYS A 189 17.88 -20.42 -16.49
N TRP A 190 18.14 -19.28 -15.85
CA TRP A 190 19.15 -19.20 -14.77
C TRP A 190 18.66 -19.86 -13.49
N ILE A 191 17.36 -19.80 -13.21
CA ILE A 191 16.75 -20.35 -12.00
C ILE A 191 15.37 -20.94 -12.29
N SER A 192 15.01 -22.00 -11.59
CA SER A 192 13.65 -22.57 -11.64
C SER A 192 12.70 -21.83 -10.69
N LEU A 193 11.39 -21.91 -10.96
CA LEU A 193 10.36 -21.32 -10.10
C LEU A 193 10.44 -21.85 -8.66
N SER A 194 10.66 -23.16 -8.47
CA SER A 194 10.76 -23.77 -7.14
C SER A 194 12.00 -23.29 -6.39
N THR A 195 13.17 -23.25 -7.04
CA THR A 195 14.42 -22.77 -6.41
C THR A 195 14.29 -21.31 -5.99
N LEU A 196 13.73 -20.47 -6.86
CA LEU A 196 13.47 -19.06 -6.56
C LEU A 196 12.55 -18.90 -5.36
N SER A 197 11.50 -19.72 -5.29
CA SER A 197 10.52 -19.68 -4.21
C SER A 197 11.13 -20.08 -2.87
N PHE A 198 11.96 -21.13 -2.82
CA PHE A 198 12.71 -21.49 -1.60
C PHE A 198 13.71 -20.40 -1.19
N MET A 199 14.38 -19.78 -2.15
CA MET A 199 15.28 -18.65 -1.88
C MET A 199 14.52 -17.48 -1.25
N TRP A 200 13.35 -17.13 -1.77
CA TRP A 200 12.53 -16.06 -1.19
C TRP A 200 11.93 -16.41 0.18
N ALA A 201 11.61 -17.69 0.42
CA ALA A 201 11.19 -18.18 1.73
C ALA A 201 12.29 -17.99 2.79
N SER A 202 13.57 -18.09 2.40
CA SER A 202 14.71 -17.89 3.30
C SER A 202 14.80 -16.46 3.87
N PHE A 203 14.22 -15.46 3.18
CA PHE A 203 14.14 -14.10 3.70
C PHE A 203 13.29 -13.97 4.98
N SER A 204 12.54 -15.01 5.38
CA SER A 204 11.97 -15.10 6.72
C SER A 204 13.02 -14.97 7.84
N ILE A 205 14.25 -15.44 7.59
CA ILE A 205 15.37 -15.29 8.55
C ILE A 205 15.80 -13.82 8.64
N LEU A 206 15.86 -13.11 7.51
CA LEU A 206 16.15 -11.67 7.47
C LEU A 206 15.09 -10.88 8.26
N MET A 207 13.81 -11.21 8.06
CA MET A 207 12.69 -10.63 8.81
C MET A 207 12.77 -10.93 10.31
N LEU A 208 13.23 -12.12 10.69
CA LEU A 208 13.42 -12.48 12.10
C LEU A 208 14.52 -11.62 12.74
N GLY A 209 15.62 -11.39 12.01
CA GLY A 209 16.70 -10.49 12.42
C GLY A 209 16.19 -9.07 12.73
N SER A 210 15.44 -8.46 11.81
CA SER A 210 14.91 -7.12 12.04
C SER A 210 13.93 -7.05 13.21
N SER A 211 13.12 -8.09 13.40
CA SER A 211 12.17 -8.18 14.50
C SER A 211 12.86 -8.22 15.87
N ILE A 212 14.00 -8.89 15.97
CA ILE A 212 14.75 -9.02 17.23
C ILE A 212 15.54 -7.74 17.52
N PHE A 213 16.23 -7.20 16.51
CA PHE A 213 17.19 -6.11 16.70
C PHE A 213 16.54 -4.73 16.64
N PHE A 214 15.72 -4.42 15.63
CA PHE A 214 15.33 -3.02 15.34
C PHE A 214 13.94 -2.61 15.82
N LEU A 215 13.01 -3.56 15.94
CA LEU A 215 11.73 -3.29 16.60
C LEU A 215 11.95 -3.40 18.11
N ASP A 216 11.24 -2.64 18.96
CA ASP A 216 11.39 -2.68 20.43
C ASP A 216 10.41 -3.67 21.09
N TRP A 217 10.83 -4.38 22.16
CA TRP A 217 9.93 -5.20 23.01
C TRP A 217 9.08 -4.31 23.91
N ARG A 218 9.58 -3.10 24.18
CA ARG A 218 9.02 -2.14 25.12
C ARG A 218 8.10 -1.15 24.40
N PHE A 219 7.16 -1.64 23.60
CA PHE A 219 5.97 -0.85 23.33
C PHE A 219 5.22 -0.76 24.67
N GLN A 220 5.57 0.25 25.47
CA GLN A 220 4.80 0.58 26.65
C GLN A 220 3.42 0.96 26.10
N LEU A 221 2.38 0.19 26.45
CA LEU A 221 1.03 0.73 26.54
C LEU A 221 1.19 2.14 27.13
N SER A 222 0.92 3.15 26.30
CA SER A 222 1.05 4.57 26.67
C SER A 222 -0.07 4.93 27.64
N THR A 223 -0.11 4.27 28.80
CA THR A 223 -0.97 4.50 29.96
C THR A 223 -0.20 4.12 31.22
N LYS A 224 1.02 4.64 31.39
CA LYS A 224 1.53 4.94 32.73
C LYS A 224 1.77 6.44 32.83
N SER A 225 0.66 7.18 32.87
CA SER A 225 0.67 8.40 33.68
C SER A 225 1.02 7.95 35.09
N LYS A 226 2.05 8.55 35.67
CA LYS A 226 2.30 8.45 37.10
C LYS A 226 1.01 8.88 37.79
N ASP A 227 0.25 7.94 38.35
CA ASP A 227 -0.37 8.08 39.66
C ASP A 227 -1.11 6.79 40.08
N THR A 228 -0.72 6.36 41.29
CA THR A 228 -1.48 5.61 42.28
C THR A 228 -1.71 4.10 42.07
N LYS A 229 -1.24 3.36 43.09
CA LYS A 229 -1.55 1.96 43.39
C LYS A 229 -3.06 1.71 43.33
N SER A 230 -3.51 0.72 42.55
CA SER A 230 -4.59 -0.19 42.97
C SER A 230 -4.71 -1.37 42.01
N THR A 231 -4.64 -2.56 42.60
CA THR A 231 -5.15 -3.83 42.08
C THR A 231 -6.60 -3.68 41.58
N GLY A 232 -6.91 -4.20 40.38
CA GLY A 232 -8.29 -4.35 39.86
C GLY A 232 -8.63 -3.78 38.46
N ASN A 233 -7.73 -3.05 37.78
CA ASN A 233 -8.11 -2.10 36.72
C ASN A 233 -7.85 -2.48 35.24
N GLU A 234 -7.60 -3.73 34.86
CA GLU A 234 -7.38 -4.03 33.43
C GLU A 234 -8.66 -3.84 32.58
N ALA A 235 -9.83 -4.30 33.05
CA ALA A 235 -11.09 -4.15 32.32
C ALA A 235 -11.55 -2.69 32.17
N VAL A 236 -11.31 -1.86 33.19
CA VAL A 236 -11.71 -0.43 33.21
C VAL A 236 -10.78 0.44 32.37
N VAL A 237 -9.50 0.06 32.23
CA VAL A 237 -8.54 0.76 31.37
C VAL A 237 -8.77 0.43 29.90
N ILE A 238 -9.13 -0.82 29.58
CA ILE A 238 -9.49 -1.22 28.22
C ILE A 238 -10.75 -0.48 27.76
N SER A 239 -11.81 -0.43 28.59
CA SER A 239 -13.05 0.28 28.23
C SER A 239 -12.83 1.79 27.98
N ARG A 240 -12.01 2.45 28.81
CA ARG A 240 -11.69 3.89 28.64
C ARG A 240 -10.81 4.17 27.42
N SER A 241 -9.96 3.22 27.02
CA SER A 241 -9.18 3.29 25.77
C SER A 241 -10.10 3.10 24.55
N GLU A 242 -11.00 2.12 24.58
CA GLU A 242 -11.99 1.85 23.54
C GLU A 242 -12.89 3.06 23.30
N ASP A 243 -13.41 3.70 24.36
CA ASP A 243 -14.23 4.91 24.26
C ASP A 243 -13.52 6.07 23.55
N SER A 244 -12.20 6.18 23.73
CA SER A 244 -11.39 7.22 23.11
C SER A 244 -11.03 6.91 21.65
N LEU A 245 -10.84 5.61 21.31
CA LEU A 245 -10.62 5.16 19.93
C LEU A 245 -11.91 5.29 19.10
N VAL A 246 -13.05 4.84 19.63
CA VAL A 246 -14.37 4.99 18.99
C VAL A 246 -14.66 6.46 18.71
N ARG A 247 -14.31 7.37 19.61
CA ARG A 247 -14.46 8.82 19.40
C ARG A 247 -13.61 9.35 18.23
N HIS A 248 -12.44 8.77 17.98
CA HIS A 248 -11.63 9.13 16.82
C HIS A 248 -12.14 8.52 15.52
N LEU A 249 -12.61 7.27 15.56
CA LEU A 249 -13.18 6.57 14.39
C LEU A 249 -14.53 7.16 13.95
N THR A 250 -15.35 7.59 14.90
CA THR A 250 -16.65 8.23 14.64
C THR A 250 -16.52 9.73 14.33
N ASN A 251 -15.31 10.28 14.35
CA ASN A 251 -15.11 11.68 14.02
C ASN A 251 -15.46 11.92 12.55
N PRO A 252 -16.38 12.86 12.23
CA PRO A 252 -16.80 13.09 10.85
C PRO A 252 -15.64 13.51 9.95
N ILE A 253 -14.63 14.20 10.49
CA ILE A 253 -13.41 14.57 9.76
C ILE A 253 -12.61 13.31 9.40
N PHE A 254 -12.49 12.34 10.32
CA PHE A 254 -11.78 11.09 10.05
C PHE A 254 -12.48 10.28 8.97
N ILE A 255 -13.80 10.14 9.05
CA ILE A 255 -14.60 9.39 8.08
C ILE A 255 -14.43 10.03 6.69
N VAL A 256 -14.65 11.34 6.59
CA VAL A 256 -14.53 12.10 5.35
C VAL A 256 -13.13 11.99 4.74
N VAL A 257 -12.08 12.18 5.55
CA VAL A 257 -10.69 12.06 5.09
C VAL A 257 -10.42 10.63 4.64
N THR A 258 -10.79 9.63 5.41
CA THR A 258 -10.53 8.22 5.11
C THR A 258 -11.27 7.75 3.85
N CYS A 259 -12.54 8.10 3.70
CA CYS A 259 -13.32 7.81 2.49
C CYS A 259 -12.69 8.48 1.26
N PHE A 260 -12.25 9.74 1.38
CA PHE A 260 -11.62 10.43 0.26
C PHE A 260 -10.25 9.87 -0.12
N LEU A 261 -9.40 9.59 0.87
CA LEU A 261 -8.13 8.90 0.64
C LEU A 261 -8.41 7.57 -0.06
N GLY A 262 -9.43 6.83 0.38
CA GLY A 262 -9.98 5.65 -0.30
C GLY A 262 -10.29 5.87 -1.78
N CYS A 263 -11.06 6.91 -2.10
CA CYS A 263 -11.41 7.26 -3.49
C CYS A 263 -10.20 7.65 -4.35
N LEU A 264 -9.22 8.37 -3.80
CA LEU A 264 -7.99 8.68 -4.53
C LEU A 264 -7.15 7.43 -4.77
N LEU A 265 -7.04 6.56 -3.76
CA LEU A 265 -6.36 5.27 -3.87
C LEU A 265 -7.01 4.38 -4.92
N LEU A 266 -8.32 4.49 -5.13
CA LEU A 266 -9.03 3.76 -6.18
C LEU A 266 -8.48 4.11 -7.57
N THR A 267 -8.16 5.37 -7.86
CA THR A 267 -7.59 5.78 -9.16
C THR A 267 -6.30 5.04 -9.47
N VAL A 268 -5.46 4.86 -8.44
CA VAL A 268 -4.16 4.19 -8.54
C VAL A 268 -4.30 2.67 -8.50
N SER A 269 -5.27 2.12 -7.78
CA SER A 269 -5.56 0.68 -7.74
C SER A 269 -6.29 0.18 -8.98
N TYR A 270 -7.06 1.03 -9.65
CA TYR A 270 -7.81 0.71 -10.85
C TYR A 270 -6.90 0.45 -12.05
N LEU A 271 -5.88 1.29 -12.25
CA LEU A 271 -4.99 1.17 -13.41
C LEU A 271 -4.32 -0.22 -13.52
N PRO A 272 -3.68 -0.81 -12.49
CA PRO A 272 -3.12 -2.16 -12.57
C PRO A 272 -4.12 -3.24 -13.01
N VAL A 273 -5.39 -3.12 -12.59
CA VAL A 273 -6.45 -4.08 -12.91
C VAL A 273 -6.82 -4.01 -14.39
N VAL A 274 -6.96 -2.80 -14.93
CA VAL A 274 -7.34 -2.58 -16.33
C VAL A 274 -6.14 -2.44 -17.28
N TRP A 275 -4.92 -2.42 -16.74
CA TRP A 275 -3.68 -2.16 -17.48
C TRP A 275 -3.51 -3.14 -18.64
N PHE A 276 -3.52 -4.43 -18.34
CA PHE A 276 -3.24 -5.46 -19.33
C PHE A 276 -4.32 -5.51 -20.44
N PRO A 277 -5.64 -5.53 -20.13
CA PRO A 277 -6.68 -5.40 -21.14
C PRO A 277 -6.58 -4.12 -21.97
N TRP A 278 -6.26 -2.98 -21.34
CA TRP A 278 -6.12 -1.71 -22.03
C TRP A 278 -4.98 -1.72 -23.05
N VAL A 279 -3.80 -2.13 -22.60
CA VAL A 279 -2.62 -2.18 -23.47
C VAL A 279 -2.83 -3.19 -24.59
N MET A 280 -3.41 -4.36 -24.31
CA MET A 280 -3.76 -5.35 -25.34
C MET A 280 -4.69 -4.77 -26.41
N TYR A 281 -5.67 -3.95 -26.02
CA TYR A 281 -6.54 -3.26 -26.97
C TYR A 281 -5.76 -2.25 -27.83
N LEU A 282 -4.90 -1.43 -27.22
CA LEU A 282 -4.12 -0.42 -27.94
C LEU A 282 -3.05 -1.01 -28.87
N THR A 283 -2.52 -2.19 -28.56
CA THR A 283 -1.51 -2.87 -29.38
C THR A 283 -2.09 -3.74 -30.49
N GLY A 284 -3.41 -3.70 -30.70
CA GLY A 284 -4.09 -4.57 -31.67
C GLY A 284 -3.96 -6.05 -31.31
N PHE A 285 -4.03 -6.38 -30.01
CA PHE A 285 -3.88 -7.72 -29.45
C PHE A 285 -2.49 -8.36 -29.66
N ASN A 286 -1.45 -7.55 -29.84
CA ASN A 286 -0.07 -8.04 -29.88
C ASN A 286 0.46 -8.31 -28.45
N LEU A 287 0.50 -9.60 -28.09
CA LEU A 287 0.94 -10.07 -26.77
C LEU A 287 2.38 -9.67 -26.43
N LYS A 288 3.31 -9.77 -27.39
CA LYS A 288 4.72 -9.42 -27.15
C LYS A 288 4.87 -7.93 -26.79
N LEU A 289 4.15 -7.06 -27.50
CA LEU A 289 4.19 -5.62 -27.24
C LEU A 289 3.50 -5.26 -25.93
N ALA A 290 2.37 -5.89 -25.61
CA ALA A 290 1.67 -5.67 -24.34
C ALA A 290 2.49 -6.11 -23.11
N ASN A 291 3.22 -7.22 -23.23
CA ASN A 291 4.14 -7.68 -22.20
C ASN A 291 5.30 -6.70 -22.00
N ARG A 292 5.84 -6.10 -23.08
CA ARG A 292 6.88 -5.06 -22.97
C ARG A 292 6.37 -3.85 -22.17
N PHE A 293 5.18 -3.35 -22.48
CA PHE A 293 4.57 -2.24 -21.72
C PHE A 293 4.34 -2.60 -20.25
N THR A 294 3.90 -3.83 -19.96
CA THR A 294 3.71 -4.31 -18.58
C THR A 294 5.04 -4.40 -17.82
N SER A 295 6.09 -4.87 -18.49
CA SER A 295 7.44 -4.88 -17.91
C SER A 295 7.94 -3.44 -17.65
N MET A 296 7.76 -2.52 -18.60
CA MET A 296 8.10 -1.10 -18.42
C MET A 296 7.35 -0.48 -17.23
N TYR A 297 6.06 -0.78 -17.10
CA TYR A 297 5.24 -0.35 -15.97
C TYR A 297 5.83 -0.85 -14.64
N ASN A 298 6.14 -2.14 -14.53
CA ASN A 298 6.72 -2.71 -13.30
C ASN A 298 8.14 -2.17 -13.00
N MET A 299 8.98 -1.95 -14.01
CA MET A 299 10.31 -1.37 -13.83
C MET A 299 10.25 0.09 -13.39
N SER A 300 9.28 0.86 -13.89
CA SER A 300 9.13 2.27 -13.55
C SER A 300 8.85 2.54 -12.07
N THR A 301 8.32 1.56 -11.33
CA THR A 301 8.01 1.73 -9.89
C THR A 301 9.26 1.84 -9.03
N VAL A 302 10.45 1.46 -9.53
CA VAL A 302 11.72 1.69 -8.83
C VAL A 302 12.00 3.17 -8.63
N LEU A 303 11.52 4.02 -9.54
CA LEU A 303 11.66 5.48 -9.42
C LEU A 303 11.00 6.02 -8.14
N SER A 304 10.04 5.29 -7.55
CA SER A 304 9.43 5.65 -6.26
C SER A 304 10.45 5.77 -5.12
N ILE A 305 11.60 5.07 -5.17
CA ILE A 305 12.69 5.21 -4.19
C ILE A 305 13.27 6.63 -4.20
N PHE A 306 13.37 7.25 -5.37
CA PHE A 306 13.95 8.58 -5.53
C PHE A 306 12.91 9.70 -5.41
N ILE A 307 11.67 9.41 -5.77
CA ILE A 307 10.56 10.37 -5.73
C ILE A 307 10.02 10.54 -4.30
N SER A 308 9.92 9.46 -3.52
CA SER A 308 9.32 9.52 -2.18
C SER A 308 10.05 10.42 -1.18
N PRO A 309 11.41 10.53 -1.16
CA PRO A 309 12.12 11.42 -0.25
C PRO A 309 11.80 12.89 -0.53
N ILE A 310 11.56 13.27 -1.79
CA ILE A 310 11.20 14.64 -2.18
C ILE A 310 9.88 15.03 -1.48
N PHE A 311 8.87 14.15 -1.54
CA PHE A 311 7.60 14.37 -0.87
C PHE A 311 7.70 14.35 0.65
N GLY A 312 8.58 13.50 1.20
CA GLY A 312 8.90 13.50 2.63
C GLY A 312 9.51 14.82 3.10
N PHE A 313 10.44 15.37 2.31
CA PHE A 313 11.03 16.68 2.57
C PHE A 313 9.99 17.79 2.49
N MET A 314 9.06 17.74 1.52
CA MET A 314 7.94 18.69 1.44
C MET A 314 7.05 18.66 2.69
N ILE A 315 6.78 17.48 3.26
CA ILE A 315 6.01 17.33 4.50
C ILE A 315 6.75 17.98 5.68
N ASP A 316 8.05 17.69 5.81
CA ASP A 316 8.86 18.18 6.94
C ASP A 316 9.38 19.62 6.74
N TYR A 317 9.12 20.24 5.58
CA TYR A 317 9.58 21.59 5.25
C TYR A 317 9.04 22.63 6.25
N LYS A 318 9.95 23.28 6.99
CA LYS A 318 9.60 24.28 8.02
C LYS A 318 8.60 23.78 9.08
N VAL A 319 8.52 22.47 9.32
CA VAL A 319 7.59 21.86 10.30
C VAL A 319 7.74 22.43 11.72
N GLN A 320 8.91 22.98 12.05
CA GLN A 320 9.21 23.65 13.33
C GLN A 320 8.38 24.93 13.56
N ARG A 321 7.76 25.50 12.52
CA ARG A 321 6.86 26.67 12.64
C ARG A 321 5.51 26.34 13.27
N GLY A 322 5.26 25.08 13.61
CA GLY A 322 4.08 24.64 14.35
C GLY A 322 3.12 23.79 13.52
N TYR A 323 2.03 23.39 14.17
CA TYR A 323 1.04 22.46 13.62
C TYR A 323 0.39 22.96 12.32
N SER A 324 0.07 24.26 12.22
CA SER A 324 -0.56 24.85 11.04
C SER A 324 0.30 24.74 9.78
N GLN A 325 1.63 24.87 9.90
CA GLN A 325 2.56 24.71 8.77
C GLN A 325 2.59 23.25 8.30
N ARG A 326 2.61 22.30 9.24
CA ARG A 326 2.56 20.87 8.91
C ARG A 326 1.28 20.51 8.14
N LEU A 327 0.15 21.04 8.58
CA LEU A 327 -1.14 20.82 7.92
C LEU A 327 -1.18 21.44 6.52
N LEU A 328 -0.58 22.62 6.34
CA LEU A 328 -0.44 23.25 5.03
C LEU A 328 0.39 22.39 4.07
N ASN A 329 1.55 21.91 4.51
CA ASN A 329 2.43 21.06 3.70
C ASN A 329 1.70 19.78 3.23
N VAL A 330 0.99 19.12 4.15
CA VAL A 330 0.18 17.93 3.86
C VAL A 330 -0.95 18.26 2.88
N SER A 331 -1.61 19.41 3.03
CA SER A 331 -2.66 19.86 2.12
C SER A 331 -2.14 20.09 0.70
N VAL A 332 -0.97 20.75 0.57
CA VAL A 332 -0.32 21.01 -0.72
C VAL A 332 0.05 19.69 -1.41
N LEU A 333 0.67 18.75 -0.69
CA LEU A 333 1.02 17.44 -1.23
C LEU A 333 -0.22 16.69 -1.74
N GLN A 334 -1.32 16.80 -1.01
CA GLN A 334 -2.57 16.14 -1.37
C GLN A 334 -3.24 16.78 -2.59
N THR A 335 -3.21 18.11 -2.74
CA THR A 335 -3.66 18.80 -3.94
C THR A 335 -2.86 18.39 -5.17
N LEU A 336 -1.54 18.30 -5.04
CA LEU A 336 -0.68 17.82 -6.14
C LEU A 336 -1.03 16.36 -6.51
N THR A 337 -1.32 15.51 -5.52
CA THR A 337 -1.75 14.13 -5.74
C THR A 337 -3.05 14.05 -6.53
N TRP A 338 -4.00 14.91 -6.18
CA TRP A 338 -5.27 15.03 -6.88
C TRP A 338 -5.08 15.47 -8.33
N LEU A 339 -4.26 16.50 -8.59
CA LEU A 339 -3.93 16.95 -9.94
C LEU A 339 -3.31 15.83 -10.78
N GLY A 340 -2.36 15.09 -10.20
CA GLY A 340 -1.74 13.93 -10.86
C GLY A 340 -2.75 12.81 -11.18
N SER A 341 -3.69 12.56 -10.27
CA SER A 341 -4.76 11.57 -10.48
C SER A 341 -5.71 11.98 -11.61
N ILE A 342 -6.07 13.27 -11.71
CA ILE A 342 -6.86 13.80 -12.83
C ILE A 342 -6.10 13.67 -14.15
N ALA A 343 -4.83 14.08 -14.16
CA ALA A 343 -3.99 13.96 -15.35
C ALA A 343 -3.89 12.50 -15.81
N LEU A 344 -3.75 11.56 -14.87
CA LEU A 344 -3.75 10.13 -15.18
C LEU A 344 -5.07 9.68 -15.82
N CYS A 345 -6.21 10.05 -15.24
CA CYS A 345 -7.53 9.75 -15.79
C CYS A 345 -7.68 10.29 -17.21
N ILE A 346 -7.28 11.54 -17.46
CA ILE A 346 -7.34 12.16 -18.79
C ILE A 346 -6.46 11.39 -19.79
N VAL A 347 -5.23 11.04 -19.39
CA VAL A 347 -4.31 10.29 -20.26
C VAL A 347 -4.87 8.91 -20.60
N CYS A 348 -5.50 8.25 -19.65
CA CYS A 348 -6.16 6.96 -19.86
C CYS A 348 -7.39 7.03 -20.78
N MET A 349 -7.85 8.21 -21.21
CA MET A 349 -8.92 8.34 -22.20
C MET A 349 -8.41 8.39 -23.65
N PHE A 350 -7.10 8.57 -23.87
CA PHE A 350 -6.54 8.58 -25.23
C PHE A 350 -6.36 7.17 -25.80
N ARG A 351 -6.69 7.01 -27.08
CA ARG A 351 -6.55 5.77 -27.85
C ARG A 351 -5.28 5.72 -28.69
N THR A 352 -4.17 6.22 -28.16
CA THR A 352 -2.89 6.27 -28.86
C THR A 352 -1.89 5.31 -28.22
N ILE A 353 -0.99 4.74 -29.02
CA ILE A 353 0.05 3.84 -28.51
C ILE A 353 1.09 4.53 -27.62
N ALA A 354 1.14 5.88 -27.66
CA ALA A 354 1.97 6.70 -26.79
C ALA A 354 1.32 6.93 -25.41
N ALA A 355 -0.01 6.80 -25.28
CA ALA A 355 -0.72 7.05 -24.03
C ALA A 355 -0.23 6.18 -22.86
N PRO A 356 0.05 4.87 -23.01
CA PRO A 356 0.61 4.04 -21.95
C PRO A 356 1.95 4.56 -21.39
N ILE A 357 2.81 5.14 -22.23
CA ILE A 357 4.12 5.68 -21.80
C ILE A 357 3.90 6.89 -20.89
N VAL A 358 3.05 7.83 -21.30
CA VAL A 358 2.72 9.02 -20.50
C VAL A 358 1.99 8.62 -19.21
N ALA A 359 1.07 7.64 -19.30
CA ALA A 359 0.34 7.12 -18.15
C ALA A 359 1.29 6.52 -17.11
N ILE A 360 2.30 5.74 -17.53
CA ILE A 360 3.33 5.20 -16.63
C ILE A 360 4.04 6.31 -15.86
N CYS A 361 4.51 7.35 -16.55
CA CYS A 361 5.20 8.47 -15.91
C CYS A 361 4.32 9.13 -14.85
N ILE A 362 3.10 9.54 -15.21
CA ILE A 362 2.18 10.23 -14.29
C ILE A 362 1.78 9.31 -13.14
N PHE A 363 1.55 8.02 -13.43
CA PHE A 363 1.17 7.02 -12.44
C PHE A 363 2.21 6.88 -11.34
N VAL A 364 3.50 6.76 -11.70
CA VAL A 364 4.57 6.57 -10.72
C VAL A 364 4.64 7.75 -9.75
N PHE A 365 4.58 8.99 -10.26
CA PHE A 365 4.54 10.18 -9.40
C PHE A 365 3.29 10.22 -8.53
N SER A 366 2.11 10.06 -9.13
CA SER A 366 0.83 10.17 -8.44
C SER A 366 0.65 9.10 -7.37
N ARG A 367 1.03 7.84 -7.67
CA ARG A 367 1.01 6.71 -6.72
C ARG A 367 1.94 6.94 -5.55
N THR A 368 3.17 7.39 -5.81
CA THR A 368 4.17 7.64 -4.76
C THR A 368 3.72 8.74 -3.82
N MET A 369 3.18 9.82 -4.40
CA MET A 369 2.66 10.95 -3.65
C MET A 369 1.46 10.57 -2.81
N LEU A 370 0.53 9.78 -3.38
CA LEU A 370 -0.70 9.37 -2.72
C LEU A 370 -0.43 8.53 -1.47
N VAL A 371 0.35 7.46 -1.58
CA VAL A 371 0.64 6.60 -0.43
C VAL A 371 1.34 7.38 0.68
N THR A 372 2.29 8.26 0.30
CA THR A 372 2.99 9.14 1.24
C THR A 372 2.05 10.17 1.88
N GLY A 373 1.18 10.79 1.08
CA GLY A 373 0.21 11.80 1.50
C GLY A 373 -0.81 11.24 2.47
N CYS A 374 -1.42 10.10 2.14
CA CYS A 374 -2.39 9.39 3.00
C CYS A 374 -1.81 9.12 4.39
N GLN A 375 -0.62 8.54 4.43
CA GLN A 375 0.10 8.25 5.66
C GLN A 375 0.40 9.52 6.47
N SER A 376 0.82 10.59 5.79
CA SER A 376 1.14 11.88 6.43
C SER A 376 -0.08 12.56 7.05
N VAL A 377 -1.26 12.42 6.42
CA VAL A 377 -2.53 12.96 6.95
C VAL A 377 -2.88 12.27 8.26
N ILE A 378 -2.91 10.94 8.28
CA ILE A 378 -3.28 10.18 9.48
C ILE A 378 -2.29 10.43 10.62
N THR A 379 -0.99 10.38 10.35
CA THR A 379 0.06 10.57 11.35
C THR A 379 0.15 12.00 11.90
N THR A 380 -0.40 12.99 11.17
CA THR A 380 -0.48 14.38 11.61
C THR A 380 -1.76 14.67 12.36
N MET A 381 -2.87 14.08 11.95
CA MET A 381 -4.21 14.40 12.46
C MET A 381 -4.59 13.66 13.75
N PHE A 382 -3.96 12.53 14.04
CA PHE A 382 -4.38 11.60 15.08
C PHE A 382 -3.24 11.24 16.04
N PRO A 383 -3.57 10.88 17.29
CA PRO A 383 -2.58 10.61 18.31
C PRO A 383 -1.76 9.34 17.97
N PRO A 384 -0.48 9.29 18.38
CA PRO A 384 0.43 8.20 18.04
C PRO A 384 0.00 6.82 18.55
N GLN A 385 -0.81 6.79 19.62
CA GLN A 385 -1.26 5.57 20.29
C GLN A 385 -2.22 4.68 19.48
N TYR A 386 -2.93 5.25 18.50
CA TYR A 386 -3.91 4.53 17.67
C TYR A 386 -3.53 4.52 16.18
N ILE A 387 -2.28 4.83 15.87
CA ILE A 387 -1.85 4.97 14.47
C ILE A 387 -1.94 3.63 13.73
N GLY A 388 -1.66 2.50 14.39
CA GLY A 388 -1.77 1.18 13.78
C GLY A 388 -3.20 0.93 13.29
N THR A 389 -4.17 1.04 14.19
CA THR A 389 -5.60 0.82 13.88
C THR A 389 -6.12 1.83 12.86
N LEU A 390 -5.80 3.12 12.97
CA LEU A 390 -6.28 4.14 12.04
C LEU A 390 -5.76 3.93 10.61
N LEU A 391 -4.48 3.58 10.47
CA LEU A 391 -3.92 3.19 9.17
C LEU A 391 -4.57 1.89 8.67
N GLY A 392 -4.76 0.92 9.56
CA GLY A 392 -5.44 -0.32 9.24
C GLY A 392 -6.86 -0.12 8.69
N VAL A 393 -7.66 0.73 9.33
CA VAL A 393 -9.00 1.12 8.87
C VAL A 393 -8.92 1.78 7.49
N MET A 394 -7.99 2.70 7.28
CA MET A 394 -7.81 3.36 5.99
C MET A 394 -7.55 2.35 4.86
N TRP A 395 -6.57 1.46 5.02
CA TRP A 395 -6.26 0.43 4.03
C TRP A 395 -7.42 -0.56 3.84
N THR A 396 -8.16 -0.87 4.90
CA THR A 396 -9.33 -1.76 4.81
C THR A 396 -10.47 -1.12 4.01
N VAL A 397 -10.75 0.16 4.22
CA VAL A 397 -11.74 0.94 3.44
C VAL A 397 -11.34 0.98 1.96
N VAL A 398 -10.04 1.19 1.68
CA VAL A 398 -9.49 1.10 0.32
C VAL A 398 -9.75 -0.27 -0.28
N ALA A 399 -9.60 -1.36 0.49
CA ALA A 399 -9.83 -2.72 0.03
C ALA A 399 -11.28 -2.90 -0.45
N PHE A 400 -12.26 -2.54 0.38
CA PHE A 400 -13.68 -2.67 0.05
C PHE A 400 -14.05 -1.87 -1.20
N ILE A 401 -13.59 -0.63 -1.27
CA ILE A 401 -13.81 0.26 -2.41
C ILE A 401 -13.17 -0.33 -3.68
N SER A 402 -11.94 -0.85 -3.59
CA SER A 402 -11.23 -1.47 -4.72
C SER A 402 -11.93 -2.76 -5.19
N PHE A 403 -12.38 -3.61 -4.27
CA PHE A 403 -13.14 -4.83 -4.59
C PHE A 403 -14.48 -4.51 -5.27
N ALA A 404 -15.21 -3.51 -4.79
CA ALA A 404 -16.44 -3.06 -5.42
C ALA A 404 -16.18 -2.63 -6.87
N THR A 405 -15.10 -1.90 -7.14
CA THR A 405 -14.73 -1.53 -8.51
C THR A 405 -14.28 -2.69 -9.38
N TYR A 406 -13.59 -3.68 -8.82
CA TYR A 406 -13.23 -4.91 -9.55
C TYR A 406 -14.50 -5.67 -9.98
N GLY A 407 -15.46 -5.85 -9.06
CA GLY A 407 -16.75 -6.48 -9.34
C GLY A 407 -17.52 -5.75 -10.44
N LEU A 408 -17.61 -4.42 -10.35
CA LEU A 408 -18.25 -3.58 -11.37
C LEU A 408 -17.55 -3.71 -12.74
N THR A 409 -16.21 -3.78 -12.75
CA THR A 409 -15.42 -3.93 -14.00
C THR A 409 -15.65 -5.29 -14.66
N ARG A 410 -15.78 -6.36 -13.85
CA ARG A 410 -16.11 -7.71 -14.33
C ARG A 410 -17.54 -7.82 -14.87
N LEU A 411 -18.50 -7.13 -14.24
CA LEU A 411 -19.90 -7.09 -14.67
C LEU A 411 -20.10 -6.28 -15.96
N ALA A 412 -19.19 -5.36 -16.29
CA ALA A 412 -19.10 -4.74 -17.62
C ALA A 412 -18.51 -5.73 -18.64
N THR A 413 -19.27 -6.78 -18.94
CA THR A 413 -18.87 -8.08 -19.51
C THR A 413 -18.38 -8.12 -20.96
N SER A 414 -17.91 -7.03 -21.57
CA SER A 414 -17.30 -7.13 -22.91
C SER A 414 -15.93 -6.42 -23.03
N PRO A 415 -14.87 -7.08 -23.55
CA PRO A 415 -13.56 -6.46 -23.78
C PRO A 415 -13.61 -5.18 -24.64
N LEU A 416 -14.65 -5.04 -25.46
CA LEU A 416 -14.95 -3.85 -26.27
C LEU A 416 -15.71 -2.76 -25.49
N HIS A 417 -16.37 -3.09 -24.37
CA HIS A 417 -17.11 -2.16 -23.51
C HIS A 417 -16.41 -1.86 -22.17
N VAL A 418 -15.41 -2.63 -21.75
CA VAL A 418 -14.56 -2.32 -20.56
C VAL A 418 -13.85 -0.99 -20.73
N TRP A 419 -13.56 -0.59 -21.98
CA TRP A 419 -12.94 0.69 -22.33
C TRP A 419 -13.94 1.83 -22.58
N ARG A 420 -15.12 1.77 -21.96
CA ARG A 420 -16.02 2.91 -21.94
C ARG A 420 -15.45 3.93 -20.95
N GLY A 421 -14.99 5.07 -21.48
CA GLY A 421 -14.51 6.22 -20.71
C GLY A 421 -15.44 6.60 -19.54
N TRP A 422 -16.71 6.19 -19.55
CA TRP A 422 -17.65 6.26 -18.42
C TRP A 422 -17.07 5.79 -17.07
N SER A 423 -16.30 4.69 -16.98
CA SER A 423 -15.70 4.29 -15.69
C SER A 423 -14.64 5.28 -15.22
N VAL A 424 -13.83 5.79 -16.15
CA VAL A 424 -12.81 6.83 -15.90
C VAL A 424 -13.45 8.20 -15.64
N ILE A 425 -14.60 8.50 -16.26
CA ILE A 425 -15.40 9.72 -16.04
C ILE A 425 -16.03 9.67 -14.64
N LEU A 426 -16.64 8.55 -14.25
CA LEU A 426 -17.18 8.37 -12.91
C LEU A 426 -16.07 8.53 -11.86
N LEU A 427 -14.92 7.88 -12.10
CA LEU A 427 -13.74 8.03 -11.26
C LEU A 427 -13.30 9.49 -11.13
N LEU A 428 -13.23 10.21 -12.25
CA LEU A 428 -12.89 11.62 -12.29
C LEU A 428 -13.90 12.46 -11.49
N CYS A 429 -15.20 12.24 -11.64
CA CYS A 429 -16.23 12.92 -10.85
C CYS A 429 -16.06 12.69 -9.34
N PHE A 430 -15.82 11.45 -8.91
CA PHE A 430 -15.57 11.14 -7.49
C PHE A 430 -14.31 11.84 -6.95
N VAL A 431 -13.24 11.86 -7.74
CA VAL A 431 -11.98 12.52 -7.40
C VAL A 431 -12.16 14.04 -7.26
N MET A 432 -12.93 14.67 -8.16
CA MET A 432 -13.21 16.11 -8.13
C MET A 432 -13.98 16.53 -6.87
N VAL A 433 -15.11 15.86 -6.57
CA VAL A 433 -15.96 16.19 -5.42
C VAL A 433 -15.21 16.01 -4.11
N GLY A 434 -14.46 14.91 -4.00
CA GLY A 434 -13.78 14.59 -2.74
C GLY A 434 -12.65 15.55 -2.38
N HIS A 435 -11.96 16.17 -3.36
CA HIS A 435 -10.86 17.09 -3.04
C HIS A 435 -11.33 18.35 -2.34
N VAL A 436 -12.45 18.92 -2.82
CA VAL A 436 -13.09 20.09 -2.21
C VAL A 436 -13.45 19.78 -0.76
N ILE A 437 -14.02 18.60 -0.51
CA ILE A 437 -14.39 18.14 0.83
C ILE A 437 -13.16 17.98 1.73
N GLN A 438 -12.05 17.42 1.22
CA GLN A 438 -10.85 17.25 2.02
C GLN A 438 -10.20 18.59 2.38
N LEU A 439 -10.03 19.51 1.41
CA LEU A 439 -9.50 20.85 1.69
C LEU A 439 -10.35 21.59 2.71
N TRP A 440 -11.67 21.48 2.58
CA TRP A 440 -12.62 22.01 3.55
C TRP A 440 -12.40 21.41 4.95
N SER A 441 -12.26 20.09 5.07
CA SER A 441 -12.03 19.42 6.36
C SER A 441 -10.70 19.82 7.02
N LEU A 442 -9.64 19.95 6.22
CA LEU A 442 -8.31 20.39 6.65
C LEU A 442 -8.35 21.85 7.12
N TYR A 443 -9.01 22.72 6.35
CA TYR A 443 -9.20 24.12 6.68
C TYR A 443 -9.96 24.30 8.00
N PHE A 444 -11.08 23.58 8.18
CA PHE A 444 -11.86 23.65 9.43
C PHE A 444 -11.07 23.17 10.64
N LYS A 445 -10.30 22.09 10.51
CA LYS A 445 -9.44 21.58 11.59
C LYS A 445 -8.32 22.57 11.95
N SER A 446 -7.70 23.19 10.94
CA SER A 446 -6.73 24.27 11.13
C SER A 446 -7.32 25.42 11.96
N LYS A 447 -8.50 25.89 11.56
CA LYS A 447 -9.19 27.01 12.22
C LYS A 447 -9.57 26.67 13.67
N LYS A 448 -10.03 25.44 13.93
CA LYS A 448 -10.38 24.98 15.28
C LYS A 448 -9.16 24.95 16.20
N GLN A 449 -8.02 24.47 15.72
CA GLN A 449 -6.79 24.45 16.52
C GLN A 449 -6.18 25.84 16.72
N ALA A 450 -6.22 26.71 15.70
CA ALA A 450 -5.81 28.10 15.86
C ALA A 450 -6.60 28.80 16.97
N LYS A 451 -7.92 28.57 17.05
CA LYS A 451 -8.77 29.08 18.14
C LYS A 451 -8.38 28.52 19.52
N GLN A 452 -8.11 27.22 19.62
CA GLN A 452 -7.67 26.60 20.88
C GLN A 452 -6.29 27.09 21.35
N GLN A 453 -5.38 27.35 20.41
CA GLN A 453 -4.06 27.88 20.73
C GLN A 453 -4.16 29.32 21.28
N VAL A 454 -5.03 30.13 20.68
CA VAL A 454 -5.31 31.50 21.16
C VAL A 454 -5.91 31.47 22.56
N SER A 455 -6.91 30.63 22.82
CA SER A 455 -7.51 30.53 24.16
C SER A 455 -6.54 30.05 25.23
N LEU A 456 -5.65 29.09 24.91
CA LEU A 456 -4.61 28.63 25.84
C LEU A 456 -3.57 29.71 26.15
N ASN A 457 -3.18 30.49 25.14
CA ASN A 457 -2.26 31.61 25.34
C ASN A 457 -2.92 32.71 26.18
N GLU A 458 -4.21 32.99 25.98
CA GLU A 458 -4.99 33.94 26.78
C GLU A 458 -5.09 33.47 28.26
N GLU A 459 -5.39 32.19 28.50
CA GLU A 459 -5.40 31.61 29.86
C GLU A 459 -4.02 31.68 30.54
N GLN A 460 -2.93 31.40 29.80
CA GLN A 460 -1.57 31.53 30.33
C GLN A 460 -1.23 32.98 30.70
N ILE A 461 -1.60 33.95 29.85
CA ILE A 461 -1.39 35.38 30.13
C ILE A 461 -2.17 35.81 31.37
N GLN A 462 -3.43 35.40 31.51
CA GLN A 462 -4.25 35.68 32.68
C GLN A 462 -3.66 35.06 33.96
N SER A 463 -3.15 33.83 33.90
CA SER A 463 -2.51 33.18 35.05
C SER A 463 -1.25 33.91 35.52
N LEU A 464 -0.41 34.38 34.58
CA LEU A 464 0.80 35.15 34.89
C LEU A 464 0.45 36.50 35.54
N GLN A 465 -0.55 37.20 35.01
CA GLN A 465 -1.02 38.47 35.58
C GLN A 465 -1.52 38.28 37.02
N SER A 466 -2.35 37.24 37.28
CA SER A 466 -2.86 36.94 38.63
C SER A 466 -1.78 36.58 39.66
N SER A 467 -0.63 36.04 39.21
CA SER A 467 0.50 35.70 40.09
C SER A 467 1.44 36.86 40.41
N THR A 468 1.28 37.99 39.72
CA THR A 468 2.13 39.18 39.93
C THR A 468 1.49 40.18 40.91
N ASP A 469 0.18 40.04 41.16
CA ASP A 469 -0.62 40.88 42.08
C ASP A 469 -0.73 40.30 43.51
N THR A 470 -0.06 39.17 43.78
CA THR A 470 0.15 38.57 45.12
C THR A 470 1.61 38.63 45.50
#